data_AF-A0A949MIS9-F1
#
_entry.id   AF-A0A949MIS9-F1
#
_cell.length_a   1.000
_cell.length_b   1.000
_cell.length_c   1.000
_cell.angle_alpha   90.00
_cell.angle_beta   90.00
_cell.angle_gamma   90.00
#
_symmetry.space_group_name_H-M   'P 1'
#
loop_
_entity.id
_entity.type
_entity.pdbx_description
1 polymer ?
#
loop_
_entity_poly.entity_id
_entity_poly.type
_entity_poly.pdbx_seq_one_letter_code
_entity_poly.pdbx_strand_id
1 'polypeptide(L)' 'MAEVIEAVETAPDESKFVRYPDSPFQLYRPYLPAGDQPQAIAGLVEGVRDGLVYQTLLGVTGSG' A
#
# COMPACT_ATOMS: atom_id res chain seq x y z
N MET A 1 -0.60 31.38 -30.06
CA MET A 1 -0.31 31.29 -28.63
C MET A 1 -0.75 29.90 -28.18
N ALA A 2 0.12 28.90 -28.37
CA ALA A 2 -0.14 27.56 -27.88
C ALA A 2 0.44 27.50 -26.46
N GLU A 3 -0.41 27.34 -25.45
CA GLU A 3 0.04 26.96 -24.12
C GLU A 3 0.57 25.54 -24.20
N VAL A 4 1.89 25.42 -24.10
CA VAL A 4 2.56 24.15 -23.84
C VAL A 4 2.27 23.81 -22.38
N ILE A 5 1.33 22.88 -22.18
CA ILE A 5 1.19 22.19 -20.90
C ILE A 5 2.43 21.30 -20.73
N GLU A 6 3.43 21.78 -19.98
CA GLU A 6 4.52 20.93 -19.52
C GLU A 6 3.92 19.81 -18.66
N ALA A 7 3.97 18.58 -19.17
CA ALA A 7 3.71 17.40 -18.37
C ALA A 7 4.76 17.38 -17.27
N VAL A 8 4.35 17.63 -16.02
CA VAL A 8 5.23 17.47 -14.87
C VAL A 8 5.54 15.98 -14.75
N GLU A 9 6.72 15.56 -15.22
CA GLU A 9 7.31 14.29 -14.82
C GLU A 9 7.66 14.37 -13.33
N THR A 10 6.68 14.13 -12.46
CA THR A 10 6.94 14.03 -11.02
C THR A 10 7.62 12.70 -10.76
N ALA A 11 8.94 12.71 -10.57
CA ALA A 11 9.64 11.60 -9.94
C ALA A 11 8.92 11.24 -8.62
N PRO A 12 8.81 9.93 -8.28
CA PRO A 12 8.16 9.52 -7.05
C PRO A 12 8.88 10.13 -5.84
N ASP A 13 8.10 10.67 -4.92
CA ASP A 13 8.62 11.28 -3.69
C ASP A 13 9.22 10.20 -2.78
N GLU A 14 10.55 10.17 -2.71
CA GLU A 14 11.33 9.20 -1.94
C GLU A 14 10.94 9.18 -0.45
N SER A 15 10.43 10.28 0.11
CA SER A 15 10.03 10.36 1.52
C SER A 15 8.81 9.51 1.85
N LYS A 16 8.05 9.07 0.83
CA LYS A 16 6.83 8.28 0.97
C LYS A 16 7.09 6.77 0.87
N PHE A 17 8.33 6.34 0.64
CA PHE A 17 8.66 4.92 0.69
C PHE A 17 8.86 4.43 2.12
N VAL A 18 8.24 3.31 2.44
CA VAL A 18 8.39 2.59 3.70
C VAL A 18 9.14 1.29 3.43
N ARG A 19 10.17 1.02 4.24
CA ARG A 19 10.91 -0.24 4.24
C ARG A 19 10.71 -0.91 5.59
N TYR A 20 10.45 -2.21 5.57
CA TYR A 20 10.34 -3.02 6.78
C TYR A 20 11.62 -3.84 6.96
N PRO A 21 12.11 -4.03 8.20
CA PRO A 21 13.26 -4.89 8.46
C PRO A 21 13.05 -6.27 7.83
N ASP A 22 14.11 -6.80 7.21
CA ASP A 22 14.12 -8.12 6.58
C ASP A 22 13.13 -8.33 5.41
N SER A 23 12.51 -7.25 4.94
CA SER A 23 11.65 -7.28 3.76
C SER A 23 12.43 -6.88 2.50
N PRO A 24 12.36 -7.65 1.41
CA PRO A 24 12.92 -7.24 0.12
C PRO A 24 12.05 -6.17 -0.58
N PHE A 25 10.87 -5.87 -0.04
CA PHE A 25 9.90 -4.96 -0.65
C PHE A 25 10.00 -3.54 -0.11
N GLN A 26 9.78 -2.58 -1.00
CA GLN A 26 9.66 -1.16 -0.67
C GLN A 26 8.22 -0.73 -0.96
N LEU A 27 7.52 -0.24 0.06
CA LEU A 27 6.14 0.17 -0.07
C LEU A 27 6.07 1.69 -0.29
N TYR A 28 5.72 2.12 -1.50
CA TYR A 28 5.35 3.52 -1.72
C TYR A 28 3.99 3.80 -1.09
N ARG A 29 3.97 4.57 0.00
CA ARG A 29 2.79 4.82 0.83
C ARG A 29 2.49 6.32 0.92
N PRO A 30 1.87 6.91 -0.11
CA PRO A 30 1.51 8.33 -0.10
C PRO A 30 0.39 8.67 0.91
N TYR A 31 -0.40 7.68 1.30
CA TYR A 31 -1.49 7.80 2.28
C TYR A 31 -1.39 6.67 3.31
N LEU A 32 -1.71 6.97 4.57
CA LEU A 32 -1.76 5.94 5.61
C LEU A 32 -2.96 5.01 5.38
N PRO A 33 -2.88 3.73 5.79
CA PRO A 33 -4.04 2.85 5.79
C PRO A 33 -5.16 3.45 6.65
N ALA A 34 -6.39 3.37 6.17
CA ALA A 34 -7.55 3.99 6.80
C ALA A 34 -8.75 3.04 6.87
N GLY A 35 -9.77 3.41 7.65
CA GLY A 35 -10.95 2.56 7.88
C GLY A 35 -10.55 1.20 8.44
N ASP A 36 -11.04 0.13 7.82
CA ASP A 36 -10.79 -1.25 8.26
C ASP A 36 -9.46 -1.83 7.72
N GLN A 37 -8.75 -1.10 6.85
CA GLN A 37 -7.49 -1.56 6.27
C GLN A 37 -6.44 -1.96 7.33
N PRO A 38 -6.20 -1.20 8.43
CA PRO A 38 -5.23 -1.60 9.44
C PRO A 38 -5.55 -2.96 10.07
N GLN A 39 -6.83 -3.21 10.36
CA GLN A 39 -7.29 -4.48 10.93
C GLN A 39 -7.15 -5.62 9.93
N ALA A 40 -7.54 -5.40 8.67
CA ALA A 40 -7.42 -6.39 7.61
C ALA A 40 -5.96 -6.81 7.36
N ILE A 41 -5.05 -5.83 7.31
CA ILE A 41 -3.61 -6.08 7.18
C ILE A 41 -3.10 -6.91 8.36
N ALA A 42 -3.45 -6.52 9.59
CA ALA A 42 -3.00 -7.23 10.79
C ALA A 42 -3.44 -8.71 10.78
N GLY A 43 -4.72 -8.98 10.51
CA GLY A 43 -5.25 -10.34 10.48
C GLY A 43 -4.63 -11.22 9.37
N LEU A 44 -4.42 -10.66 8.17
CA LEU A 44 -3.78 -11.40 7.08
C LEU A 44 -2.32 -11.72 7.39
N VAL A 45 -1.58 -10.78 7.98
CA VAL A 45 -0.18 -10.97 8.38
C VAL A 45 -0.07 -12.02 9.48
N GLU A 46 -0.96 -12.00 10.47
CA GLU A 46 -1.05 -13.02 11.52
C GLU A 46 -1.30 -14.40 10.91
N GLY A 47 -2.31 -14.54 10.05
CA GLY A 47 -2.62 -15.82 9.41
C GLY A 47 -1.46 -16.38 8.56
N VAL A 48 -0.68 -15.52 7.90
CA VAL A 48 0.54 -15.96 7.19
C VAL A 48 1.59 -16.48 8.18
N ARG A 49 1.80 -15.79 9.30
CA ARG A 49 2.75 -16.20 10.34
C ARG A 49 2.34 -17.48 11.04
N ASP A 50 1.04 -17.71 11.18
CA ASP A 50 0.46 -18.93 11.75
C ASP A 50 0.47 -20.12 10.78
N GLY A 51 0.92 -19.91 9.53
CA GLY A 51 1.00 -20.96 8.51
C GLY A 51 -0.33 -21.31 7.86
N LEU A 52 -1.33 -20.41 7.92
CA LEU A 52 -2.58 -20.60 7.20
C LEU A 52 -2.34 -20.58 5.69
N VAL A 53 -2.64 -21.71 5.05
CA VAL A 53 -2.48 -21.89 3.59
C VAL A 53 -3.53 -21.09 2.81
N TYR A 54 -4.73 -20.92 3.39
CA TYR A 54 -5.85 -20.24 2.76
C TYR A 54 -6.40 -19.17 3.68
N GLN A 55 -6.59 -17.97 3.14
CA GLN A 55 -7.20 -16.83 3.80
C GLN A 55 -8.11 -16.10 2.82
N THR A 56 -9.17 -15.45 3.29
CA THR A 56 -10.11 -14.68 2.46
C THR A 56 -10.23 -13.27 3.02
N LEU A 57 -9.93 -12.28 2.19
CA LEU A 57 -10.16 -10.87 2.50
C LEU A 57 -11.52 -10.44 1.93
N LEU A 58 -12.47 -10.14 2.80
CA LEU A 58 -13.77 -9.60 2.41
C LEU A 58 -13.73 -8.07 2.40
N GLY A 59 -13.36 -7.50 1.26
CA GLY A 59 -13.36 -6.05 1.05
C GLY A 59 -14.71 -5.54 0.53
N VAL A 60 -15.12 -4.35 0.98
CA VAL A 60 -16.24 -3.61 0.37
C VAL A 60 -15.77 -2.84 -0.88
N THR A 61 -16.68 -2.50 -1.78
CA THR A 61 -16.35 -1.70 -2.98
C THR A 61 -15.74 -0.35 -2.57
N GLY A 62 -14.56 -0.01 -3.12
CA GLY A 62 -13.87 1.25 -2.83
C GLY A 62 -13.00 1.26 -1.55
N SER A 63 -12.76 0.10 -0.94
CA SER A 63 -11.87 -0.05 0.23
C SER A 63 -10.37 -0.14 -0.11
N GLY A 64 -10.03 -0.07 -1.39
CA GLY A 64 -8.65 -0.06 -1.89
C GLY A 64 -7.99 1.30 -1.69
#